data_AF-R6L2S7-F1
#
_entry.id   AF-R6L2S7-F1
#
_cell.length_a   1.000
_cell.length_b   1.000
_cell.length_c   1.000
_cell.angle_alpha   90.00
_cell.angle_beta   90.00
_cell.angle_gamma   90.00
#
_symmetry.space_group_name_H-M   'P 1'
#
loop_
_entity.id
_entity.type
_entity.pdbx_description
1 polymer ?
#
loop_
_entity_poly.entity_id
_entity_poly.type
_entity_poly.pdbx_seq_one_letter_code
_entity_poly.pdbx_strand_id
1 'polypeptide(L)'
;MQSLIDIFQKTKEVLCKYDYYIYTQKRVLHLTNSELKIPHLMGLQYIGRPNQFTGDFGVYSIKKKRITHESIDRLVRKYYRTEEKQRQILEIIYRKLNNLHLLGEMFQSYSKLYIYEKNVNTDTAFDCDYLMVHESGKAILHLGLIKSEDRKNVYHCNSFMTTYQTDREKNLFFCNLSKRYEINKIIREDKKTKKKDVIYLSEQAELREKSGIIKMLEAAGIYADEELLKYIFRLNIRFGEYHTLDMLSDEKLLMNKCKNKRDEVLVKEFLNIWKK
;
A
#
# COMPACT_ATOMS: atom_id res chain seq x y z
N MET A 1 -20.61 4.62 -14.54
CA MET A 1 -19.92 5.20 -13.37
C MET A 1 -20.14 4.27 -12.18
N GLN A 2 -19.07 3.82 -11.51
CA GLN A 2 -19.18 2.90 -10.37
C GLN A 2 -19.90 3.59 -9.19
N SER A 3 -20.74 2.87 -8.43
CA SER A 3 -21.44 3.47 -7.31
C SER A 3 -20.47 3.81 -6.16
N LEU A 4 -20.79 4.83 -5.36
CA LEU A 4 -19.94 5.23 -4.23
C LEU A 4 -19.76 4.10 -3.21
N ILE A 5 -20.80 3.27 -3.01
CA ILE A 5 -20.71 2.13 -2.10
C ILE A 5 -19.76 1.06 -2.63
N ASP A 6 -19.73 0.81 -3.94
CA ASP A 6 -18.80 -0.17 -4.51
C ASP A 6 -17.34 0.31 -4.43
N ILE A 7 -17.10 1.60 -4.66
CA ILE A 7 -15.78 2.21 -4.48
C ILE A 7 -15.35 2.04 -3.02
N PHE A 8 -16.24 2.37 -2.08
CA PHE A 8 -15.99 2.23 -0.65
C PHE A 8 -15.65 0.78 -0.26
N GLN A 9 -16.40 -0.22 -0.74
CA GLN A 9 -16.13 -1.63 -0.41
C GLN A 9 -14.80 -2.11 -0.98
N LYS A 10 -14.49 -1.80 -2.26
CA LYS A 10 -13.19 -2.16 -2.85
C LYS A 10 -12.02 -1.53 -2.08
N THR A 11 -12.14 -0.26 -1.70
CA THR A 11 -11.10 0.40 -0.89
C THR A 11 -10.99 -0.19 0.50
N LYS A 12 -12.12 -0.57 1.12
CA LYS A 12 -12.14 -1.26 2.41
C LYS A 12 -11.44 -2.62 2.34
N GLU A 13 -11.64 -3.38 1.28
CA GLU A 13 -10.99 -4.67 1.06
C GLU A 13 -9.46 -4.52 0.97
N VAL A 14 -8.97 -3.44 0.37
CA VAL A 14 -7.53 -3.17 0.29
C VAL A 14 -6.98 -2.62 1.61
N LEU A 15 -7.55 -1.55 2.16
CA LEU A 15 -6.94 -0.80 3.27
C LEU A 15 -7.34 -1.29 4.68
N CYS A 16 -8.55 -1.84 4.84
CA CYS A 16 -9.08 -2.15 6.18
C CYS A 16 -8.99 -3.63 6.54
N LYS A 17 -8.90 -4.52 5.54
CA LYS A 17 -8.73 -5.96 5.78
C LYS A 17 -7.31 -6.33 6.20
N TYR A 18 -6.33 -5.56 5.74
CA TYR A 18 -4.92 -5.88 5.87
C TYR A 18 -4.15 -4.80 6.66
N ASP A 19 -3.10 -5.24 7.34
CA ASP A 19 -1.98 -4.39 7.76
C ASP A 19 -0.87 -4.51 6.72
N TYR A 20 -0.19 -3.40 6.41
CA TYR A 20 0.94 -3.39 5.48
C TYR A 20 2.22 -2.98 6.20
N TYR A 21 3.28 -3.76 6.02
CA TYR A 21 4.61 -3.44 6.53
C TYR A 21 5.50 -3.06 5.35
N ILE A 22 5.81 -1.77 5.24
CA ILE A 22 6.64 -1.20 4.18
C ILE A 22 8.06 -1.11 4.68
N TYR A 23 8.94 -1.95 4.13
CA TYR A 23 10.35 -2.00 4.47
C TYR A 23 11.14 -1.05 3.59
N THR A 24 11.89 -0.16 4.24
CA THR A 24 12.91 0.69 3.61
C THR A 24 14.28 0.33 4.17
N GLN A 25 15.35 0.94 3.65
CA GLN A 25 16.70 0.72 4.19
C GLN A 25 16.86 1.16 5.65
N LYS A 26 16.08 2.15 6.11
CA LYS A 26 16.25 2.76 7.46
C LYS A 26 15.20 2.34 8.48
N ARG A 27 14.02 1.92 8.03
CA ARG A 27 12.86 1.68 8.92
C ARG A 27 11.79 0.81 8.28
N VAL A 28 10.92 0.27 9.12
CA VAL A 28 9.68 -0.39 8.74
C VAL A 28 8.52 0.51 9.12
N LEU A 29 7.68 0.87 8.14
CA LEU A 29 6.42 1.56 8.37
C LEU A 29 5.30 0.54 8.49
N HIS A 30 4.60 0.51 9.62
CA HIS A 30 3.40 -0.30 9.81
C HIS A 30 2.17 0.55 9.46
N LEU A 31 1.57 0.29 8.30
CA LEU A 31 0.37 0.95 7.83
C LEU A 31 -0.87 0.13 8.22
N THR A 32 -1.79 0.77 8.94
CA THR A 32 -3.06 0.17 9.31
C THR A 32 -4.18 1.19 9.15
N ASN A 33 -5.34 0.81 8.61
CA ASN A 33 -6.45 1.72 8.43
C ASN A 33 -7.77 1.14 8.94
N SER A 34 -8.67 2.03 9.35
CA SER A 34 -10.09 1.76 9.60
C SER A 34 -10.95 2.36 8.49
N GLU A 35 -12.22 2.00 8.44
CA GLU A 35 -13.14 2.49 7.40
C GLU A 35 -13.44 4.00 7.53
N LEU A 36 -13.13 4.61 8.68
CA LEU A 36 -13.44 6.02 8.99
C LEU A 36 -12.70 7.02 8.09
N LYS A 37 -11.53 6.65 7.57
CA LYS A 37 -10.74 7.50 6.67
C LYS A 37 -11.13 7.34 5.20
N ILE A 38 -11.86 6.28 4.83
CA ILE A 38 -12.25 6.04 3.42
C ILE A 38 -13.03 7.22 2.83
N PRO A 39 -14.04 7.81 3.50
CA PRO A 39 -14.74 8.98 2.97
C PRO A 39 -13.80 10.15 2.62
N HIS A 40 -12.76 10.36 3.43
CA HIS A 40 -11.74 11.39 3.17
C HIS A 40 -10.86 11.04 1.95
N LEU A 41 -10.48 9.78 1.81
CA LEU A 41 -9.73 9.31 0.62
C LEU A 41 -10.58 9.46 -0.66
N MET A 42 -11.89 9.24 -0.55
CA MET A 42 -12.88 9.46 -1.62
C MET A 42 -13.12 10.94 -1.97
N GLY A 43 -12.59 11.89 -1.20
CA GLY A 43 -12.77 13.32 -1.45
C GLY A 43 -13.99 13.94 -0.77
N LEU A 44 -14.68 13.22 0.12
CA LEU A 44 -15.92 13.72 0.73
C LEU A 44 -15.71 14.83 1.77
N GLN A 45 -14.46 15.13 2.15
CA GLN A 45 -14.14 16.32 2.93
C GLN A 45 -14.42 17.63 2.20
N TYR A 46 -14.53 17.60 0.87
CA TYR A 46 -14.85 18.76 0.04
C TYR A 46 -16.34 18.94 -0.23
N ILE A 47 -17.21 18.03 0.24
CA ILE A 47 -18.66 18.21 0.10
C ILE A 47 -19.24 18.76 1.40
N GLY A 48 -20.15 19.72 1.29
CA GLY A 48 -20.82 20.29 2.46
C GLY A 48 -19.92 21.19 3.31
N ARG A 49 -20.19 21.20 4.62
CA ARG A 49 -19.34 21.89 5.60
C ARG A 49 -18.02 21.13 5.79
N PRO A 50 -16.93 21.81 6.20
CA PRO A 50 -15.65 21.17 6.46
C PRO A 50 -15.79 19.92 7.32
N ASN A 51 -15.23 18.79 6.84
CA ASN A 51 -15.24 17.48 7.51
C ASN A 51 -16.63 16.86 7.79
N GLN A 52 -17.72 17.45 7.33
CA GLN A 52 -19.09 16.98 7.59
C GLN A 52 -19.28 15.51 7.16
N PHE A 53 -18.77 15.15 5.98
CA PHE A 53 -18.90 13.81 5.42
C PHE A 53 -17.63 12.96 5.58
N THR A 54 -16.85 13.24 6.61
CA THR A 54 -15.71 12.40 7.02
C THR A 54 -16.06 11.57 8.26
N GLY A 55 -15.24 10.58 8.62
CA GLY A 55 -15.48 9.75 9.80
C GLY A 55 -16.77 8.93 9.73
N ASP A 56 -17.39 8.70 10.90
CA ASP A 56 -18.58 7.86 11.05
C ASP A 56 -19.75 8.34 10.19
N PHE A 57 -20.00 9.64 10.15
CA PHE A 57 -21.11 10.20 9.39
C PHE A 57 -20.93 10.00 7.88
N GLY A 58 -19.70 10.16 7.38
CA GLY A 58 -19.35 9.85 5.99
C GLY A 58 -19.59 8.39 5.65
N VAL A 59 -19.08 7.48 6.50
CA VAL A 59 -19.26 6.03 6.35
C VAL A 59 -20.74 5.66 6.34
N TYR A 60 -21.51 6.16 7.30
CA TYR A 60 -22.94 5.93 7.39
C TYR A 60 -23.68 6.42 6.13
N SER A 61 -23.36 7.62 5.67
CA SER A 61 -24.02 8.23 4.52
C SER A 61 -23.79 7.46 3.22
N ILE A 62 -22.58 6.92 3.02
CA ILE A 62 -22.27 6.04 1.89
C ILE A 62 -23.03 4.71 2.01
N LYS A 63 -22.93 4.03 3.17
CA LYS A 63 -23.56 2.72 3.38
C LYS A 63 -25.08 2.75 3.24
N LYS A 64 -25.70 3.85 3.67
CA LYS A 64 -27.16 4.07 3.54
C LYS A 64 -27.56 4.70 2.20
N LYS A 65 -26.63 4.85 1.25
CA LYS A 65 -26.85 5.45 -0.08
C LYS A 65 -27.50 6.85 0.00
N ARG A 66 -27.25 7.58 1.08
CA ARG A 66 -27.73 8.96 1.28
C ARG A 66 -26.93 9.97 0.45
N ILE A 67 -25.74 9.56 -0.01
CA ILE A 67 -24.91 10.31 -0.94
C ILE A 67 -24.77 9.47 -2.21
N THR A 68 -25.05 10.12 -3.33
CA THR A 68 -24.85 9.67 -4.71
C THR A 68 -23.95 10.66 -5.44
N HIS A 69 -23.51 10.32 -6.65
CA HIS A 69 -22.75 11.26 -7.50
C HIS A 69 -23.54 12.56 -7.75
N GLU A 70 -24.83 12.47 -8.07
CA GLU A 70 -25.68 13.66 -8.23
C GLU A 70 -25.75 14.52 -6.97
N SER A 71 -25.74 13.89 -5.79
CA SER A 71 -25.73 14.64 -4.53
C SER A 71 -24.39 15.34 -4.29
N ILE A 72 -23.27 14.77 -4.74
CA ILE A 72 -21.95 15.41 -4.70
C ILE A 72 -22.00 16.70 -5.55
N ASP A 73 -22.47 16.60 -6.80
CA ASP A 73 -22.57 17.76 -7.70
C ASP A 73 -23.46 18.86 -7.09
N ARG A 74 -24.62 18.47 -6.55
CA ARG A 74 -25.55 19.41 -5.90
C ARG A 74 -24.96 20.07 -4.67
N LEU A 75 -24.23 19.32 -3.84
CA LEU A 75 -23.59 19.85 -2.64
C LEU A 75 -22.43 20.78 -3.00
N VAL A 76 -21.61 20.44 -3.99
CA VAL A 76 -20.53 21.35 -4.42
C VAL A 76 -21.12 22.67 -4.96
N ARG A 77 -22.17 22.62 -5.78
CA ARG A 77 -22.86 23.83 -6.25
C ARG A 77 -23.46 24.67 -5.13
N LYS A 78 -23.93 24.03 -4.06
CA LYS A 78 -24.52 24.72 -2.90
C LYS A 78 -23.48 25.42 -2.03
N TYR A 79 -22.29 24.83 -1.85
CA TYR A 79 -21.31 25.30 -0.86
C TYR A 79 -20.17 26.13 -1.46
N TYR A 80 -19.94 26.07 -2.79
CA TYR A 80 -18.92 26.87 -3.47
C TYR A 80 -19.57 27.93 -4.37
N ARG A 81 -19.14 29.19 -4.24
CA ARG A 81 -19.81 30.35 -4.85
C ARG A 81 -19.56 30.53 -6.35
N THR A 82 -18.34 30.23 -6.83
CA THR A 82 -17.95 30.47 -8.22
C THR A 82 -17.94 29.18 -9.02
N GLU A 83 -18.35 29.24 -10.29
CA GLU A 83 -18.34 28.09 -11.20
C GLU A 83 -16.93 27.49 -11.36
N GLU A 84 -15.91 28.35 -11.41
CA GLU A 84 -14.51 27.93 -11.48
C GLU A 84 -14.13 27.06 -10.28
N LYS A 85 -14.46 27.51 -9.06
CA LYS A 85 -14.15 26.76 -7.84
C LYS A 85 -14.96 25.48 -7.73
N GLN A 86 -16.23 25.49 -8.16
CA GLN A 86 -17.04 24.29 -8.27
C GLN A 86 -16.40 23.27 -9.21
N ARG A 87 -15.95 23.70 -10.39
CA ARG A 87 -15.28 22.84 -11.37
C ARG A 87 -14.00 22.22 -10.81
N GLN A 88 -13.15 23.03 -10.18
CA GLN A 88 -11.90 22.56 -9.56
C GLN A 88 -12.16 21.52 -8.46
N ILE A 89 -13.14 21.75 -7.59
CA ILE A 89 -13.48 20.82 -6.50
C ILE A 89 -14.07 19.51 -7.04
N LEU A 90 -14.99 19.58 -8.01
CA LEU A 90 -15.53 18.38 -8.65
C LEU A 90 -14.43 17.58 -9.34
N GLU A 91 -13.52 18.26 -10.03
CA GLU A 91 -12.37 17.61 -10.67
C GLU A 91 -11.52 16.84 -9.64
N ILE A 92 -11.20 17.46 -8.50
CA ILE A 92 -10.46 16.81 -7.41
C ILE A 92 -11.22 15.57 -6.88
N ILE A 93 -12.52 15.69 -6.62
CA ILE A 93 -13.33 14.59 -6.09
C ILE A 93 -13.38 13.43 -7.10
N TYR A 94 -13.71 13.71 -8.36
CA TYR A 94 -13.83 12.67 -9.38
C TYR A 94 -12.49 12.05 -9.74
N ARG A 95 -11.38 12.80 -9.72
CA ARG A 95 -10.02 12.21 -9.85
C ARG A 95 -9.75 11.18 -8.75
N LYS A 96 -10.11 11.47 -7.49
CA LYS A 96 -9.99 10.52 -6.38
C LYS A 96 -10.89 9.29 -6.59
N LEU A 97 -12.18 9.51 -6.84
CA LEU A 97 -13.16 8.43 -6.98
C LEU A 97 -12.82 7.49 -8.13
N ASN A 98 -12.38 8.03 -9.27
CA ASN A 98 -12.08 7.25 -10.46
C ASN A 98 -10.80 6.41 -10.31
N ASN A 99 -9.84 6.83 -9.48
CA ASN A 99 -8.53 6.17 -9.37
C ASN A 99 -8.30 5.43 -8.05
N LEU A 100 -9.22 5.49 -7.09
CA LEU A 100 -9.09 4.85 -5.77
C LEU A 100 -8.90 3.32 -5.86
N HIS A 101 -9.40 2.70 -6.93
CA HIS A 101 -9.26 1.27 -7.18
C HIS A 101 -7.81 0.84 -7.43
N LEU A 102 -6.94 1.77 -7.87
CA LEU A 102 -5.52 1.53 -8.14
C LEU A 102 -4.66 1.47 -6.88
N LEU A 103 -5.23 1.73 -5.69
CA LEU A 103 -4.50 1.57 -4.43
C LEU A 103 -3.94 0.16 -4.24
N GLY A 104 -4.63 -0.87 -4.76
CA GLY A 104 -4.13 -2.24 -4.71
C GLY A 104 -2.80 -2.42 -5.47
N GLU A 105 -2.67 -1.79 -6.64
CA GLU A 105 -1.46 -1.84 -7.47
C GLU A 105 -0.28 -1.13 -6.80
N MET A 106 -0.55 0.01 -6.17
CA MET A 106 0.46 0.80 -5.44
C MET A 106 1.19 -0.02 -4.35
N PHE A 107 0.52 -0.99 -3.71
CA PHE A 107 1.16 -1.86 -2.71
C PHE A 107 1.85 -3.09 -3.30
N GLN A 108 1.54 -3.47 -4.54
CA GLN A 108 2.03 -4.69 -5.19
C GLN A 108 3.16 -4.43 -6.20
N SER A 109 3.42 -3.17 -6.52
CA SER A 109 4.38 -2.77 -7.53
C SER A 109 5.28 -1.64 -7.02
N TYR A 110 6.28 -1.29 -7.83
CA TYR A 110 7.25 -0.28 -7.46
C TYR A 110 6.56 1.07 -7.16
N SER A 111 6.71 1.52 -5.92
CA SER A 111 6.25 2.82 -5.46
C SER A 111 7.41 3.56 -4.80
N LYS A 112 7.50 4.86 -5.07
CA LYS A 112 8.52 5.75 -4.49
C LYS A 112 7.98 6.30 -3.17
N LEU A 113 8.76 6.20 -2.08
CA LEU A 113 8.36 6.75 -0.79
C LEU A 113 9.18 8.02 -0.49
N TYR A 114 8.52 9.14 -0.31
CA TYR A 114 9.13 10.42 0.02
C TYR A 114 8.84 10.78 1.47
N ILE A 115 9.79 11.45 2.14
CA ILE A 115 9.48 12.20 3.36
C ILE A 115 8.78 13.47 2.92
N TYR A 116 7.65 13.77 3.55
CA TYR A 116 6.90 14.98 3.25
C TYR A 116 7.27 16.09 4.23
N GLU A 117 8.10 17.02 3.76
CA GLU A 117 8.51 18.19 4.55
C GLU A 117 7.47 19.30 4.37
N LYS A 118 6.51 19.41 5.31
CA LYS A 118 5.38 20.36 5.23
C LYS A 118 5.82 21.82 5.00
N ASN A 119 6.99 22.18 5.50
CA ASN A 119 7.56 23.53 5.39
C ASN A 119 8.05 23.87 3.96
N VAL A 120 8.17 22.89 3.07
CA VAL A 120 8.64 23.06 1.68
C VAL A 120 7.47 23.17 0.70
N ASN A 121 6.31 22.56 1.01
CA ASN A 121 5.12 22.56 0.16
C ASN A 121 3.96 23.34 0.80
N THR A 122 4.20 24.62 1.12
CA THR A 122 3.20 25.52 1.75
C THR A 122 1.96 25.73 0.90
N ASP A 123 2.07 25.54 -0.41
CA ASP A 123 1.01 25.84 -1.38
C ASP A 123 0.01 24.67 -1.55
N THR A 124 0.23 23.57 -0.85
CA THR A 124 -0.66 22.40 -0.92
C THR A 124 -1.33 22.14 0.43
N ALA A 125 -2.65 21.93 0.44
CA ALA A 125 -3.38 21.46 1.62
C ALA A 125 -3.15 19.96 1.90
N PHE A 126 -2.10 19.35 1.32
CA PHE A 126 -1.85 17.92 1.37
C PHE A 126 -1.07 17.57 2.64
N ASP A 127 -1.78 17.09 3.65
CA ASP A 127 -1.21 16.82 4.97
C ASP A 127 -0.78 15.35 5.13
N CYS A 128 0.53 15.12 5.22
CA CYS A 128 1.14 13.82 5.49
C CYS A 128 2.58 13.95 6.04
N ASP A 129 3.10 12.86 6.61
CA ASP A 129 4.51 12.72 7.02
C ASP A 129 5.34 12.00 5.94
N TYR A 130 4.70 11.08 5.23
CA TYR A 130 5.28 10.40 4.07
C TYR A 130 4.32 10.48 2.90
N LEU A 131 4.88 10.62 1.71
CA LEU A 131 4.14 10.56 0.46
C LEU A 131 4.60 9.36 -0.35
N MET A 132 3.69 8.42 -0.60
CA MET A 132 3.94 7.30 -1.49
C MET A 132 3.40 7.65 -2.89
N VAL A 133 4.29 7.63 -3.88
CA VAL A 133 3.98 7.98 -5.28
C VAL A 133 4.10 6.74 -6.14
N HIS A 134 3.08 6.48 -6.94
CA HIS A 134 3.03 5.35 -7.85
C HIS A 134 2.58 5.79 -9.24
N GLU A 135 3.26 5.30 -10.27
CA GLU A 135 2.93 5.57 -11.66
C GLU A 135 2.22 4.33 -12.23
N SER A 136 0.91 4.43 -12.49
CA SER A 136 0.10 3.37 -13.10
C SER A 136 -0.43 3.86 -14.45
N GLY A 137 0.19 3.40 -15.53
CA GLY A 137 -0.10 3.84 -16.89
C GLY A 137 0.09 5.36 -17.04
N LYS A 138 -1.00 6.08 -17.34
CA LYS A 138 -0.99 7.55 -17.45
C LYS A 138 -1.26 8.26 -16.12
N ALA A 139 -1.73 7.55 -15.09
CA ALA A 139 -2.07 8.11 -13.80
C ALA A 139 -0.87 8.07 -12.85
N ILE A 140 -0.70 9.15 -12.09
CA ILE A 140 0.27 9.26 -11.01
C ILE A 140 -0.51 9.40 -9.72
N LEU A 141 -0.42 8.37 -8.89
CA LEU A 141 -1.13 8.24 -7.64
C LEU A 141 -0.26 8.78 -6.50
N HIS A 142 -0.88 9.56 -5.62
CA HIS A 142 -0.24 10.22 -4.48
C HIS A 142 -0.97 9.80 -3.21
N LEU A 143 -0.35 8.96 -2.39
CA LEU A 143 -0.91 8.49 -1.13
C LEU A 143 -0.12 9.07 0.05
N GLY A 144 -0.75 9.98 0.77
CA GLY A 144 -0.23 10.59 1.98
C GLY A 144 -0.46 9.69 3.20
N LEU A 145 0.63 9.42 3.92
CA LEU A 145 0.66 8.64 5.15
C LEU A 145 0.94 9.57 6.33
N ILE A 146 0.12 9.48 7.38
CA ILE A 146 0.34 10.22 8.63
C ILE A 146 0.66 9.25 9.77
N LYS A 147 1.58 9.62 10.64
CA LYS A 147 1.97 8.86 11.82
C LYS A 147 0.83 8.88 12.83
N SER A 148 0.60 7.73 13.46
CA SER A 148 -0.29 7.62 14.62
C SER A 148 0.33 8.38 15.80
N GLU A 149 -0.50 9.13 16.53
CA GLU A 149 -0.08 9.81 17.77
C GLU A 149 0.21 8.79 18.89
N ASP A 150 -0.60 7.73 18.95
CA ASP A 150 -0.58 6.77 20.06
C ASP A 150 0.48 5.68 19.93
N ARG A 151 0.97 5.42 18.70
CA ARG A 151 1.81 4.23 18.43
C ARG A 151 3.03 4.54 17.58
N LYS A 152 4.19 4.14 18.09
CA LYS A 152 5.47 4.25 17.38
C LYS A 152 5.45 3.42 16.09
N ASN A 153 5.92 4.02 15.00
CA ASN A 153 6.02 3.41 13.66
C ASN A 153 4.70 2.94 13.03
N VAL A 154 3.56 3.31 13.61
CA VAL A 154 2.24 3.07 13.01
C VAL A 154 1.83 4.28 12.20
N TYR A 155 1.31 4.04 11.01
CA TYR A 155 0.89 5.05 10.05
C TYR A 155 -0.51 4.74 9.52
N HIS A 156 -1.18 5.76 9.02
CA HIS A 156 -2.52 5.69 8.43
C HIS A 156 -2.52 6.38 7.07
N CYS A 157 -3.18 5.80 6.07
CA CYS A 157 -3.55 6.52 4.86
C CYS A 157 -4.46 7.70 5.22
N ASN A 158 -4.00 8.92 5.01
CA ASN A 158 -4.75 10.14 5.33
C ASN A 158 -5.26 10.84 4.08
N SER A 159 -4.42 10.93 3.05
CA SER A 159 -4.69 11.72 1.85
C SER A 159 -4.44 10.90 0.60
N PHE A 160 -5.30 11.05 -0.41
CA PHE A 160 -5.12 10.44 -1.72
C PHE A 160 -5.36 11.47 -2.80
N MET A 161 -4.51 11.55 -3.82
CA MET A 161 -4.70 12.39 -4.99
C MET A 161 -4.22 11.67 -6.24
N THR A 162 -4.70 12.11 -7.40
CA THR A 162 -4.23 11.60 -8.69
C THR A 162 -3.98 12.74 -9.65
N THR A 163 -2.77 12.77 -10.21
CA THR A 163 -2.41 13.59 -11.37
C THR A 163 -2.21 12.68 -12.58
N TYR A 164 -2.14 13.26 -13.78
CA TYR A 164 -1.86 12.51 -15.01
C TYR A 164 -0.56 12.97 -15.64
N GLN A 165 0.09 12.10 -16.41
CA GLN A 165 1.35 12.40 -17.10
C GLN A 165 1.27 13.60 -18.06
N THR A 166 0.08 13.93 -18.53
CA THR A 166 -0.24 15.07 -19.41
C THR A 166 -0.46 16.37 -18.63
N ASP A 167 -0.64 16.31 -17.31
CA ASP A 167 -0.88 17.49 -16.50
C ASP A 167 0.41 18.32 -16.42
N ARG A 168 0.30 19.65 -16.55
CA ARG A 168 1.44 20.57 -16.37
C ARG A 168 2.04 20.43 -14.96
N GLU A 169 1.18 20.20 -13.97
CA GLU A 169 1.52 20.11 -12.55
C GLU A 169 1.61 18.66 -12.05
N LYS A 170 1.90 17.71 -12.95
CA LYS A 170 1.90 16.27 -12.63
C LYS A 170 2.79 15.87 -11.44
N ASN A 171 3.88 16.61 -11.23
CA ASN A 171 4.85 16.36 -10.16
C ASN A 171 4.68 17.27 -8.94
N LEU A 172 3.63 18.11 -8.90
CA LEU A 172 3.46 19.17 -7.89
C LEU A 172 3.65 18.68 -6.45
N PHE A 173 3.15 17.48 -6.13
CA PHE A 173 3.21 16.94 -4.77
C PHE A 173 4.60 16.45 -4.34
N PHE A 174 5.53 16.21 -5.27
CA PHE A 174 6.81 15.58 -4.95
C PHE A 174 8.04 16.20 -5.62
N CYS A 175 7.89 17.17 -6.52
CA CYS A 175 9.03 17.76 -7.25
C CYS A 175 10.06 18.44 -6.35
N ASN A 176 9.62 18.99 -5.21
CA ASN A 176 10.48 19.72 -4.27
C ASN A 176 10.92 18.85 -3.07
N LEU A 177 10.56 17.56 -3.04
CA LEU A 177 10.90 16.67 -1.93
C LEU A 177 12.30 16.08 -2.13
N SER A 178 13.25 16.50 -1.30
CA SER A 178 14.66 16.12 -1.40
C SER A 178 14.95 14.70 -0.89
N LYS A 179 14.15 14.20 0.06
CA LYS A 179 14.38 12.91 0.73
C LYS A 179 13.46 11.83 0.19
N ARG A 180 14.06 10.89 -0.55
CA ARG A 180 13.40 9.68 -1.08
C ARG A 180 13.97 8.43 -0.43
N TYR A 181 13.09 7.53 -0.03
CA TYR A 181 13.40 6.17 0.36
C TYR A 181 12.99 5.19 -0.73
N GLU A 182 13.85 4.21 -0.97
CA GLU A 182 13.51 3.04 -1.76
C GLU A 182 12.75 2.04 -0.89
N ILE A 183 11.60 1.58 -1.40
CA ILE A 183 10.85 0.49 -0.79
C ILE A 183 11.52 -0.81 -1.23
N ASN A 184 12.04 -1.56 -0.26
CA ASN A 184 12.68 -2.86 -0.49
C ASN A 184 11.66 -3.99 -0.57
N LYS A 185 10.66 -3.98 0.30
CA LYS A 185 9.70 -5.08 0.47
C LYS A 185 8.40 -4.55 1.06
N ILE A 186 7.26 -5.08 0.63
CA ILE A 186 5.97 -4.86 1.29
C ILE A 186 5.40 -6.21 1.70
N ILE A 187 5.11 -6.34 3.00
CA ILE A 187 4.42 -7.50 3.56
C ILE A 187 3.00 -7.10 3.89
N ARG A 188 2.03 -7.89 3.43
CA ARG A 188 0.62 -7.74 3.74
C ARG A 188 0.22 -8.78 4.77
N GLU A 189 -0.30 -8.35 5.91
CA GLU A 189 -0.86 -9.22 6.96
C GLU A 189 -2.39 -9.13 6.97
N ASP A 190 -3.10 -10.25 6.86
CA ASP A 190 -4.55 -10.28 7.08
C ASP A 190 -4.87 -10.10 8.57
N LYS A 191 -5.64 -9.07 8.90
CA LYS A 191 -5.93 -8.71 10.30
C LYS A 191 -6.65 -9.80 11.08
N LYS A 192 -7.47 -10.62 10.41
CA LYS A 192 -8.27 -11.68 11.04
C LYS A 192 -7.46 -12.97 11.20
N THR A 193 -6.82 -13.41 10.11
CA THR A 193 -6.13 -14.71 10.08
C THR A 193 -4.66 -14.63 10.48
N LYS A 194 -4.11 -13.41 10.62
CA LYS A 194 -2.69 -13.15 10.88
C LYS A 194 -1.75 -13.77 9.85
N LYS A 195 -2.28 -14.05 8.64
CA LYS A 195 -1.49 -14.57 7.53
C LYS A 195 -0.71 -13.43 6.88
N LYS A 196 0.61 -13.62 6.74
CA LYS A 196 1.51 -12.70 6.05
C LYS A 196 1.81 -13.20 4.65
N ASP A 197 1.73 -12.32 3.67
CA ASP A 197 2.15 -12.55 2.29
C ASP A 197 3.13 -11.43 1.89
N VAL A 198 4.26 -11.78 1.28
CA VAL A 198 5.12 -10.79 0.62
C VAL A 198 4.47 -10.43 -0.72
N ILE A 199 4.03 -9.18 -0.86
CA ILE A 199 3.29 -8.73 -2.05
C ILE A 199 4.12 -7.86 -2.98
N TYR A 200 5.28 -7.40 -2.52
CA TYR A 200 6.25 -6.68 -3.33
C TYR A 200 7.65 -6.90 -2.76
N LEU A 201 8.63 -7.04 -3.66
CA LEU A 201 10.05 -7.15 -3.37
C LEU A 201 10.80 -6.40 -4.48
N SER A 202 11.71 -5.49 -4.14
CA SER A 202 12.51 -4.78 -5.13
C SER A 202 13.59 -5.68 -5.72
N GLU A 203 13.98 -5.43 -6.96
CA GLU A 203 15.03 -6.20 -7.65
C GLU A 203 16.35 -6.22 -6.86
N GLN A 204 16.76 -5.07 -6.30
CA GLN A 204 17.94 -5.03 -5.44
C GLN A 204 17.78 -5.86 -4.16
N ALA A 205 16.58 -5.89 -3.57
CA ALA A 205 16.32 -6.69 -2.38
C ALA A 205 16.35 -8.18 -2.70
N GLU A 206 15.80 -8.57 -3.85
CA GLU A 206 15.88 -9.93 -4.38
C GLU A 206 17.34 -10.37 -4.63
N LEU A 207 18.14 -9.53 -5.28
CA LEU A 207 19.57 -9.82 -5.51
C LEU A 207 20.34 -9.98 -4.19
N ARG A 208 20.09 -9.12 -3.21
CA ARG A 208 20.71 -9.22 -1.88
C ARG A 208 20.29 -10.49 -1.14
N GLU A 209 19.02 -10.85 -1.23
CA GLU A 209 18.50 -12.07 -0.61
C GLU A 209 19.12 -13.33 -1.24
N LYS A 210 19.16 -13.40 -2.58
CA LYS A 210 19.85 -14.48 -3.31
C LYS A 210 21.33 -14.58 -2.91
N SER A 211 22.03 -13.45 -2.86
CA SER A 211 23.42 -13.41 -2.40
C SER A 211 23.58 -13.87 -0.95
N GLY A 212 22.64 -13.52 -0.07
CA GLY A 212 22.63 -13.98 1.33
C GLY A 212 22.45 -15.50 1.45
N ILE A 213 21.54 -16.08 0.66
CA ILE A 213 21.33 -17.54 0.60
C ILE A 213 22.61 -18.22 0.12
N ILE A 214 23.24 -17.74 -0.95
CA ILE A 214 24.51 -18.28 -1.48
C ILE A 214 25.56 -18.31 -0.38
N LYS A 215 25.81 -17.18 0.29
CA LYS A 215 26.80 -17.09 1.37
C LYS A 215 26.51 -18.03 2.54
N MET A 216 25.22 -18.20 2.90
CA MET A 216 24.81 -19.12 3.95
C MET A 216 25.12 -20.57 3.56
N LEU A 217 24.83 -20.97 2.32
CA LEU A 217 25.11 -22.31 1.82
C LEU A 217 26.62 -22.57 1.68
N GLU A 218 27.37 -21.61 1.15
CA GLU A 218 28.83 -21.68 1.04
C GLU A 218 29.49 -21.84 2.42
N ALA A 219 29.02 -21.11 3.43
CA ALA A 219 29.52 -21.25 4.80
C ALA A 219 29.23 -22.63 5.41
N ALA A 220 28.19 -23.32 4.94
CA ALA A 220 27.85 -24.69 5.32
C ALA A 220 28.54 -25.75 4.45
N GLY A 221 29.35 -25.35 3.46
CA GLY A 221 29.98 -26.26 2.50
C GLY A 221 28.99 -26.87 1.49
N ILE A 222 27.81 -26.27 1.32
CA ILE A 222 26.77 -26.75 0.40
C ILE A 222 26.87 -25.98 -0.91
N TYR A 223 26.92 -26.71 -2.04
CA TYR A 223 26.90 -26.08 -3.36
C TYR A 223 25.52 -25.50 -3.66
N ALA A 224 25.47 -24.21 -3.93
CA ALA A 224 24.25 -23.47 -4.21
C ALA A 224 23.89 -23.54 -5.70
N ASP A 225 23.31 -24.66 -6.15
CA ASP A 225 22.80 -24.72 -7.52
C ASP A 225 21.59 -23.78 -7.71
N GLU A 226 21.30 -23.43 -8.97
CA GLU A 226 20.25 -22.46 -9.32
C GLU A 226 18.84 -22.95 -8.89
N GLU A 227 18.61 -24.26 -8.88
CA GLU A 227 17.33 -24.85 -8.52
C GLU A 227 17.09 -24.73 -7.02
N LEU A 228 18.06 -25.12 -6.19
CA LEU A 228 18.04 -25.00 -4.74
C LEU A 228 17.88 -23.55 -4.30
N LEU A 229 18.64 -22.63 -4.90
CA LEU A 229 18.52 -21.19 -4.65
C LEU A 229 17.10 -20.69 -4.92
N LYS A 230 16.51 -21.12 -6.04
CA LYS A 230 15.14 -20.75 -6.41
C LYS A 230 14.12 -21.26 -5.39
N TYR A 231 14.26 -22.47 -4.87
CA TYR A 231 13.33 -23.00 -3.86
C TYR A 231 13.47 -22.33 -2.50
N ILE A 232 14.70 -22.12 -2.01
CA ILE A 232 14.91 -21.40 -0.74
C ILE A 232 14.34 -19.98 -0.83
N PHE A 233 14.60 -19.29 -1.95
CA PHE A 233 14.05 -17.96 -2.19
C PHE A 233 12.51 -17.96 -2.23
N ARG A 234 11.89 -18.94 -2.90
CA ARG A 234 10.42 -19.10 -2.92
C ARG A 234 9.86 -19.36 -1.52
N LEU A 235 10.53 -20.16 -0.68
CA LEU A 235 10.13 -20.39 0.71
C LEU A 235 10.19 -19.10 1.52
N ASN A 236 11.27 -18.32 1.40
CA ASN A 236 11.42 -17.06 2.10
C ASN A 236 10.33 -16.04 1.72
N ILE A 237 10.02 -15.93 0.43
CA ILE A 237 8.90 -15.09 -0.06
C ILE A 237 7.58 -15.62 0.49
N ARG A 238 7.37 -16.94 0.44
CA ARG A 238 6.08 -17.53 0.80
C ARG A 238 5.76 -17.38 2.28
N PHE A 239 6.74 -17.62 3.14
CA PHE A 239 6.56 -17.53 4.60
C PHE A 239 6.89 -16.13 5.15
N GLY A 240 7.48 -15.26 4.34
CA GLY A 240 7.75 -13.87 4.69
C GLY A 240 8.93 -13.66 5.64
N GLU A 241 9.79 -14.67 5.78
CA GLU A 241 10.95 -14.68 6.67
C GLU A 241 12.17 -15.30 5.97
N TYR A 242 13.38 -14.97 6.42
CA TYR A 242 14.59 -15.61 5.92
C TYR A 242 14.84 -16.91 6.68
N HIS A 243 14.86 -18.04 5.98
CA HIS A 243 15.16 -19.33 6.60
C HIS A 243 16.67 -19.47 6.83
N THR A 244 17.06 -19.90 8.03
CA THR A 244 18.43 -20.31 8.34
C THR A 244 18.65 -21.75 7.92
N LEU A 245 19.91 -22.19 7.90
CA LEU A 245 20.29 -23.58 7.61
C LEU A 245 19.54 -24.60 8.49
N ASP A 246 19.43 -24.31 9.80
CA ASP A 246 18.72 -25.16 10.75
C ASP A 246 17.23 -25.25 10.41
N MET A 247 16.61 -24.13 10.05
CA MET A 247 15.19 -24.11 9.65
C MET A 247 14.95 -24.87 8.35
N LEU A 248 15.88 -24.76 7.39
CA LEU A 248 15.80 -25.49 6.12
C LEU A 248 15.98 -27.01 6.32
N SER A 249 16.75 -27.40 7.33
CA SER A 249 17.00 -28.81 7.68
C SER A 249 15.88 -29.43 8.52
N ASP A 250 15.01 -28.63 9.13
CA ASP A 250 13.89 -29.11 9.95
C ASP A 250 12.60 -29.25 9.13
N GLU A 251 12.39 -30.46 8.60
CA GLU A 251 11.19 -30.82 7.85
C GLU A 251 9.89 -30.59 8.64
N LYS A 252 9.89 -30.89 9.94
CA LYS A 252 8.69 -30.72 10.77
C LYS A 252 8.35 -29.24 10.91
N LEU A 253 9.36 -28.39 11.14
CA LEU A 253 9.18 -26.95 11.23
C LEU A 253 8.64 -26.35 9.94
N LEU A 254 9.18 -26.73 8.78
CA LEU A 254 8.70 -26.25 7.48
C LEU A 254 7.26 -26.71 7.19
N MET A 255 6.95 -27.97 7.46
CA MET A 255 5.60 -28.51 7.27
C MET A 255 4.58 -27.84 8.21
N ASN A 256 4.96 -27.54 9.45
CA ASN A 256 4.10 -26.85 10.41
C ASN A 256 3.77 -25.39 10.00
N LYS A 257 4.61 -24.77 9.16
CA LYS A 257 4.34 -23.41 8.61
C LYS A 257 3.34 -23.42 7.45
N CYS A 258 3.07 -24.58 6.85
CA CYS A 258 2.13 -24.70 5.75
C CYS A 258 0.70 -24.42 6.20
N LYS A 259 0.00 -23.53 5.49
CA LYS A 259 -1.41 -23.17 5.79
C LYS A 259 -2.39 -23.71 4.76
N ASN A 260 -1.91 -24.26 3.65
CA ASN A 260 -2.71 -24.78 2.56
C ASN A 260 -1.90 -25.79 1.71
N LYS A 261 -2.61 -26.52 0.85
CA LYS A 261 -2.01 -27.53 -0.05
C LYS A 261 -0.90 -26.99 -0.96
N ARG A 262 -0.95 -25.70 -1.37
CA ARG A 262 0.11 -25.13 -2.22
C ARG A 262 1.41 -24.92 -1.43
N ASP A 263 1.31 -24.57 -0.15
CA ASP A 263 2.46 -24.47 0.74
C ASP A 263 3.11 -25.85 0.91
N GLU A 264 2.29 -26.87 1.16
CA GLU A 264 2.77 -28.26 1.31
C GLU A 264 3.47 -28.76 0.05
N VAL A 265 2.93 -28.46 -1.14
CA VAL A 265 3.57 -28.82 -2.42
C VAL A 265 4.93 -28.14 -2.54
N LEU A 266 5.00 -26.83 -2.27
CA LEU A 266 6.27 -26.08 -2.33
C LEU A 266 7.32 -26.65 -1.36
N VAL A 267 6.92 -26.96 -0.12
CA VAL A 267 7.84 -27.52 0.89
C VAL A 267 8.30 -28.92 0.49
N LYS A 268 7.41 -29.78 -0.03
CA LYS A 268 7.78 -31.12 -0.51
C LYS A 268 8.73 -31.07 -1.70
N GLU A 269 8.49 -30.18 -2.66
CA GLU A 269 9.39 -29.95 -3.79
C GLU A 269 10.78 -29.51 -3.31
N PHE A 270 10.84 -28.56 -2.36
CA PHE A 270 12.10 -28.14 -1.75
C PHE A 270 12.82 -29.29 -1.04
N LEU A 271 12.13 -30.06 -0.19
CA LEU A 271 12.73 -31.15 0.58
C LEU A 271 13.31 -32.26 -0.31
N ASN A 272 12.69 -32.50 -1.48
CA ASN A 272 13.21 -33.44 -2.47
C ASN A 272 14.54 -33.00 -3.08
N ILE A 273 14.82 -31.69 -3.12
CA ILE A 273 16.08 -31.13 -3.60
C ILE A 273 17.08 -31.03 -2.45
N TRP A 274 16.62 -30.60 -1.26
CA TRP A 274 17.45 -30.46 -0.06
C TRP A 274 18.11 -31.76 0.40
N LYS A 275 17.43 -32.90 0.20
CA LYS A 275 17.92 -34.23 0.61
C LYS A 275 18.82 -34.92 -0.42
N LYS A 276 19.02 -34.32 -1.60
CA LYS A 276 19.97 -34.82 -2.60
C LYS A 276 21.38 -34.35 -2.28
#